data_AF-A0A132TJT9-F1
#
_entry.id   AF-A0A132TJT9-F1
#
_cell.length_a   1.000
_cell.length_b   1.000
_cell.length_c   1.000
_cell.angle_alpha   90.00
_cell.angle_beta   90.00
_cell.angle_gamma   90.00
#
_symmetry.space_group_name_H-M   'P 1'
#
loop_
_entity.id
_entity.type
_entity.pdbx_description
1 polymer ?
#
loop_
_entity_poly.entity_id
_entity_poly.type
_entity_poly.pdbx_seq_one_letter_code
_entity_poly.pdbx_strand_id
1 'polypeptide(L)' 'MTVEKGNIYWGYEGKREVQRRVDIIETRNSGTQYIHWTGIKKDGSEGKKTWTERRKFEGWVKGLFEKGGAQ' A
#
# COMPACT_ATOMS: atom_id res chain seq x y z
N MET A 1 -6.60 4.21 17.84
CA MET A 1 -6.08 3.17 16.92
C MET A 1 -7.25 2.62 16.14
N THR A 2 -7.33 2.89 14.84
CA THR A 2 -8.37 2.29 13.98
C THR A 2 -7.69 1.21 13.15
N VAL A 3 -8.08 -0.02 13.40
CA VAL A 3 -7.43 -1.20 12.84
C VAL A 3 -8.32 -1.74 11.73
N GLU A 4 -8.29 -1.09 10.56
CA GLU A 4 -8.89 -1.66 9.36
C GLU A 4 -7.97 -2.78 8.86
N LYS A 5 -8.33 -4.03 9.13
CA LYS A 5 -7.56 -5.22 8.74
C LYS A 5 -8.23 -5.92 7.57
N GLY A 6 -7.44 -6.46 6.65
CA GLY A 6 -7.88 -7.48 5.69
C GLY A 6 -8.36 -6.94 4.34
N ASN A 7 -8.41 -5.62 4.15
CA ASN A 7 -8.75 -5.04 2.86
C ASN A 7 -7.62 -5.28 1.85
N ILE A 8 -7.97 -5.85 0.70
CA ILE A 8 -7.06 -6.01 -0.44
C ILE A 8 -7.23 -4.82 -1.37
N TYR A 9 -6.12 -4.14 -1.65
CA TYR A 9 -6.07 -3.03 -2.57
C TYR A 9 -5.28 -3.39 -3.83
N TRP A 10 -5.72 -2.82 -4.94
CA TRP A 10 -5.09 -2.92 -6.24
C TRP A 10 -4.42 -1.59 -6.55
N GLY A 11 -3.21 -1.65 -7.08
CA GLY A 11 -2.48 -0.47 -7.51
C GLY A 11 -1.46 -0.81 -8.58
N TYR A 12 -0.68 0.17 -8.98
CA TYR A 12 0.30 0.01 -10.05
C TYR A 12 1.71 0.38 -9.57
N GLU A 13 2.68 -0.47 -9.86
CA GLU A 13 4.11 -0.13 -9.78
C GLU A 13 4.67 -0.07 -11.21
N GLY A 14 4.76 1.15 -11.74
CA GLY A 14 5.03 1.38 -13.15
C GLY A 14 3.90 0.83 -14.03
N LYS A 15 4.21 -0.13 -14.91
CA LYS A 15 3.23 -0.80 -15.79
C LYS A 15 2.68 -2.11 -15.21
N ARG A 16 3.07 -2.50 -13.99
CA ARG A 16 2.68 -3.77 -13.39
C ARG A 16 1.59 -3.53 -12.36
N GLU A 17 0.43 -4.15 -12.58
CA GLU A 17 -0.60 -4.27 -11.56
C GLU A 17 -0.07 -5.12 -10.41
N VAL A 18 -0.25 -4.61 -9.19
CA VAL A 18 0.19 -5.24 -7.95
C VAL A 18 -0.96 -5.18 -6.95
N GLN A 19 -1.11 -6.26 -6.18
CA GLN A 19 -2.07 -6.36 -5.10
C GLN A 19 -1.35 -6.23 -3.77
N ARG A 20 -1.95 -5.51 -2.83
CA ARG A 20 -1.45 -5.39 -1.45
C ARG A 20 -2.61 -5.50 -0.47
N ARG A 21 -2.50 -6.44 0.46
CA ARG A 21 -3.43 -6.56 1.60
C ARG A 21 -2.94 -5.65 2.72
N VAL A 22 -3.82 -4.82 3.26
CA VAL A 22 -3.54 -4.03 4.47
C VAL A 22 -3.74 -4.92 5.69
N ASP A 23 -2.67 -5.08 6.48
CA ASP A 23 -2.70 -5.89 7.70
C ASP A 23 -2.92 -5.02 8.93
N ILE A 24 -2.28 -3.84 8.99
CA ILE A 24 -2.34 -2.93 10.16
C ILE A 24 -2.27 -1.48 9.69
N ILE A 25 -3.09 -0.62 10.30
CA ILE A 25 -2.93 0.84 10.20
C ILE A 25 -2.59 1.36 11.61
N GLU A 26 -1.43 1.99 11.73
CA GLU A 26 -0.94 2.56 12.98
C GLU A 26 -0.85 4.09 12.85
N THR A 27 -1.46 4.82 13.76
CA THR A 27 -1.24 6.26 13.91
C THR A 27 -0.20 6.48 14.99
N ARG A 28 0.95 7.09 14.65
CA ARG A 28 2.00 7.43 15.61
C ARG A 28 1.72 8.79 16.26
N ASN A 29 2.38 9.05 17.40
CA ASN A 29 2.17 10.26 18.22
C ASN A 29 2.27 11.60 17.47
N SER A 30 2.98 11.65 16.35
CA SER A 30 3.07 12.84 15.48
C SER A 30 1.86 13.04 14.56
N GLY A 31 0.81 12.21 14.65
CA GLY A 31 -0.36 12.22 13.76
C GLY A 31 -0.12 11.51 12.42
N THR A 32 1.11 11.12 12.12
CA THR A 32 1.44 10.36 10.90
C THR A 32 0.90 8.94 10.98
N GLN A 33 0.16 8.54 9.95
CA GLN A 33 -0.38 7.18 9.82
C GLN A 33 0.53 6.33 8.94
N TYR A 34 0.79 5.10 9.39
CA TYR A 34 1.54 4.07 8.69
C TYR A 34 0.65 2.86 8.43
N ILE A 35 0.83 2.26 7.27
CA ILE A 35 0.17 1.05 6.83
C ILE A 35 1.22 -0.05 6.75
N HIS A 36 0.98 -1.13 7.47
CA HIS A 36 1.61 -2.41 7.23
C HIS A 36 0.82 -3.15 6.17
N TRP A 37 1.48 -3.52 5.09
CA TRP A 37 0.86 -4.24 3.98
C TRP A 37 1.68 -5.46 3.59
N THR A 38 0.97 -6.46 3.08
CA THR A 38 1.50 -7.68 2.47
C THR A 38 1.20 -7.64 0.97
N GLY A 39 2.24 -7.69 0.14
CA GLY A 39 2.07 -7.83 -1.30
C GLY A 39 1.47 -9.19 -1.61
N ILE A 40 0.48 -9.26 -2.50
CA ILE A 40 -0.13 -10.52 -2.92
C ILE A 40 0.36 -10.81 -4.34
N LYS A 41 0.91 -12.01 -4.54
CA LYS A 41 1.40 -12.46 -5.84
C LYS A 41 0.24 -12.93 -6.72
N LYS A 42 0.49 -13.07 -8.02
CA LYS A 42 -0.52 -13.57 -8.98
C LYS A 42 -1.06 -14.95 -8.63
N ASP A 43 -0.26 -15.80 -7.99
CA ASP A 43 -0.68 -17.14 -7.54
C ASP A 43 -1.48 -17.11 -6.22
N GLY A 44 -1.76 -15.93 -5.67
CA GLY A 44 -2.47 -15.75 -4.40
C GLY A 44 -1.57 -15.84 -3.16
N SER A 45 -0.32 -16.27 -3.30
CA SER A 45 0.62 -16.32 -2.18
C SER A 45 1.01 -14.94 -1.65
N GLU A 46 1.29 -14.91 -0.35
CA GLU A 46 1.87 -13.74 0.32
C GLU A 46 3.30 -13.48 -0.18
N GLY A 47 3.55 -12.23 -0.51
CA GLY A 47 4.84 -11.69 -0.94
C GLY A 47 5.46 -10.80 0.14
N LYS A 48 6.12 -9.73 -0.30
CA LYS A 48 6.83 -8.81 0.59
C LYS A 48 5.88 -8.15 1.59
N LYS A 49 6.27 -8.13 2.87
CA LYS A 49 5.59 -7.40 3.94
C LYS A 49 6.42 -6.20 4.33
N THR A 50 5.82 -5.02 4.41
CA THR A 50 6.55 -3.81 4.81
C THR A 50 5.60 -2.74 5.33
N TRP A 51 6.18 -1.79 6.06
CA TRP A 51 5.52 -0.57 6.47
C TRP A 51 5.68 0.52 5.42
N THR A 52 4.66 1.35 5.23
CA THR A 52 4.69 2.54 4.37
C THR A 52 3.76 3.59 4.96
N GLU A 53 4.05 4.87 4.79
CA GLU A 53 3.12 5.92 5.21
C GLU A 53 1.78 5.77 4.47
N ARG A 54 0.67 5.95 5.19
CA ARG A 54 -0.69 5.83 4.63
C ARG A 54 -0.87 6.69 3.39
N ARG A 55 -0.41 7.94 3.41
CA ARG A 55 -0.51 8.86 2.27
C ARG A 55 0.18 8.32 1.02
N LYS A 56 1.37 7.71 1.17
CA LYS A 56 2.10 7.08 0.07
C LYS A 56 1.36 5.83 -0.42
N PHE A 57 0.83 5.02 0.50
CA PHE A 57 0.04 3.84 0.14
C PHE A 57 -1.24 4.23 -0.62
N GLU A 58 -2.00 5.21 -0.14
CA GLU A 58 -3.20 5.73 -0.81
C GLU A 58 -2.87 6.36 -2.17
N GLY A 59 -1.73 7.05 -2.30
CA GLY A 59 -1.25 7.54 -3.60
C GLY A 59 -0.97 6.42 -4.60
N TRP A 60 -0.41 5.30 -4.13
CA TRP A 60 -0.19 4.09 -4.93
C TRP A 60 -1.52 3.42 -5.34
N VAL A 61 -2.46 3.25 -4.41
CA VAL A 61 -3.80 2.69 -4.69
C VAL A 61 -4.53 3.53 -5.73
N LYS A 62 -4.45 4.86 -5.63
CA LYS A 62 -5.10 5.79 -6.58
C LYS A 62 -4.38 5.91 -7.93
N GLY A 63 -3.26 5.21 -8.12
CA GLY A 63 -2.49 5.25 -9.38
C GLY A 63 -1.71 6.55 -9.62
N LEU A 64 -1.57 7.42 -8.61
CA LEU A 64 -0.83 8.69 -8.69
C LEU A 64 0.60 8.53 -8.15
N PHE A 65 1.36 7.57 -8.65
CA PHE A 65 2.82 7.66 -8.55
C PHE A 65 3.35 8.42 -9.77
N GLU A 66 3.43 9.74 -9.61
CA GLU A 66 4.09 10.73 -10.48
C GLU A 66 5.61 10.50 -10.62
N LYS A 67 6.05 9.32 -11.06
CA LYS A 67 7.37 9.04 -11.65
C LYS A 67 7.26 7.76 -12.50
N GLY A 68 6.60 7.72 -13.66
CA GLY A 68 7.06 8.40 -14.87
C GLY A 68 7.27 9.89 -14.74
N GLY A 69 8.48 10.35 -15.05
CA GLY A 69 8.61 11.69 -15.63
C GLY A 69 7.54 11.84 -16.70
N ALA A 70 6.77 12.93 -16.67
CA ALA A 70 7.23 14.18 -17.27
C ALA A 70 7.74 13.94 -18.69
N GLN A 71 6.88 14.28 -19.65
CA GLN A 71 7.18 14.84 -20.98
C GLN A 71 8.20 14.11 -21.87
#